data_AF-A0A653CXP9-F1
#
_entry.id   AF-A0A653CXP9-F1
#
_cell.length_a   1.000
_cell.length_b   1.000
_cell.length_c   1.000
_cell.angle_alpha   90.00
_cell.angle_beta   90.00
_cell.angle_gamma   90.00
#
_symmetry.space_group_name_H-M   'P 1'
#
loop_
_entity.id
_entity.type
_entity.pdbx_description
1 polymer ?
#
loop_
_entity_poly.entity_id
_entity_poly.type
_entity_poly.pdbx_seq_one_letter_code
_entity_poly.pdbx_strand_id
1 'polypeptide(L)'
;MGSNIVSLTDREYMQRLQEKLLQDYADSMNERIKNREGEELDRVKNLVLIGKIPIHQAPPEMSDHPVMLIEKYCNAVNAQKKSKIKVCKVKEPPYPDLDEAPNPDSKLSMDEDHELPPTHVKLCTAYEKFLGSMEDSEEPEQEEYIIDKEQLDVIRYEDPLLKQLRDCEVRLE
;
A
#
# COMPACT_ATOMS: atom_id res chain seq x y z
N MET A 1 26.07 -50.66 42.44
CA MET A 1 24.90 -50.31 41.60
C MET A 1 23.78 -51.23 42.01
N GLY A 2 22.91 -50.81 42.92
CA GLY A 2 21.90 -51.69 43.53
C GLY A 2 20.81 -52.06 42.51
N SER A 3 20.60 -53.35 42.29
CA SER A 3 19.47 -53.86 41.53
C SER A 3 18.25 -53.92 42.46
N ASN A 4 17.34 -52.96 42.32
CA ASN A 4 16.02 -53.07 42.95
C ASN A 4 15.23 -54.13 42.18
N ILE A 5 15.11 -55.32 42.77
CA ILE A 5 14.24 -56.39 42.25
C ILE A 5 12.82 -55.99 42.62
N VAL A 6 12.07 -55.53 41.62
CA VAL A 6 10.66 -55.18 41.80
C VAL A 6 9.80 -56.26 41.18
N SER A 7 8.89 -56.82 41.97
CA SER A 7 7.90 -57.78 41.49
C SER A 7 6.89 -57.06 40.59
N LEU A 8 6.77 -57.50 39.32
CA LEU A 8 5.79 -56.98 38.35
C LEU A 8 4.32 -57.10 38.81
N THR A 9 4.08 -57.83 39.89
CA THR A 9 2.76 -58.04 40.51
C THR A 9 2.39 -56.97 41.53
N ASP A 10 3.30 -56.09 41.93
CA ASP A 10 2.98 -55.01 42.88
C ASP A 10 2.21 -53.88 42.19
N ARG A 11 0.91 -53.81 42.48
CA ARG A 11 -0.01 -52.84 41.89
C ARG A 11 0.37 -51.41 42.21
N GLU A 12 0.80 -51.11 43.44
CA GLU A 12 1.12 -49.74 43.85
C GLU A 12 2.36 -49.23 43.12
N TYR A 13 3.37 -50.09 43.01
CA TYR A 13 4.58 -49.76 42.26
C TYR A 13 4.27 -49.50 40.78
N MET A 14 3.47 -50.37 40.14
CA MET A 14 3.13 -50.21 38.73
C MET A 14 2.32 -48.94 38.46
N GLN A 15 1.42 -48.54 39.37
CA GLN A 15 0.68 -47.28 39.26
C GLN A 15 1.60 -46.06 39.38
N ARG A 16 2.49 -46.02 40.39
CA ARG A 16 3.45 -44.92 40.53
C ARG A 16 4.42 -44.83 39.35
N LEU A 17 4.84 -45.98 38.81
CA LEU A 17 5.69 -46.03 37.62
C LEU A 17 4.96 -45.45 36.39
N GLN A 18 3.68 -45.80 36.20
CA GLN A 18 2.87 -45.25 35.12
C GLN A 18 2.69 -43.73 35.24
N GLU A 19 2.36 -43.25 36.44
CA GLU A 19 2.24 -41.81 36.72
C GLU A 19 3.54 -41.07 36.41
N LYS A 20 4.68 -41.62 36.84
CA LYS A 20 5.99 -41.03 36.57
C LYS A 20 6.32 -41.01 35.09
N LEU A 21 6.07 -42.09 34.36
CA LEU A 21 6.31 -42.15 32.91
C LEU A 21 5.44 -41.13 32.15
N LEU A 22 4.18 -40.97 32.55
CA LEU A 22 3.28 -39.97 31.97
C LEU A 22 3.76 -38.55 32.29
N GLN A 23 4.22 -38.30 33.51
CA GLN A 23 4.77 -37.02 33.92
C GLN A 23 6.05 -36.68 33.15
N ASP A 24 7.01 -37.61 33.08
CA ASP A 24 8.26 -37.43 32.33
C ASP A 24 7.99 -37.14 30.85
N TYR A 25 6.98 -37.81 30.27
CA TYR A 25 6.54 -37.54 28.89
C TYR A 25 5.92 -36.15 28.74
N ALA A 26 5.04 -35.75 29.66
CA ALA A 26 4.42 -34.42 29.64
C ALA A 26 5.46 -33.32 29.79
N ASP A 27 6.44 -33.50 30.69
CA ASP A 27 7.52 -32.55 30.92
C ASP A 27 8.42 -32.42 29.69
N SER A 28 8.84 -33.53 29.09
CA SER A 28 9.61 -33.51 27.84
C SER A 28 8.84 -32.83 26.70
N MET A 29 7.54 -33.08 26.60
CA MET A 29 6.70 -32.42 25.59
C MET A 29 6.59 -30.91 25.85
N ASN A 30 6.40 -30.50 27.10
CA ASN A 30 6.32 -29.09 27.48
C ASN A 30 7.64 -28.36 27.23
N GLU A 31 8.79 -28.97 27.49
CA GLU A 31 10.10 -28.42 27.15
C GLU A 31 10.23 -28.20 25.64
N ARG A 32 9.82 -29.16 24.83
CA ARG A 32 9.84 -29.02 23.36
C ARG A 32 8.92 -27.93 22.86
N ILE A 33 7.74 -27.77 23.46
CA ILE A 33 6.80 -26.70 23.13
C ILE A 33 7.45 -25.35 23.45
N LYS A 34 7.98 -25.17 24.66
CA LYS A 34 8.65 -23.91 25.06
C LYS A 34 9.84 -23.57 24.18
N ASN A 35 10.65 -24.56 23.80
CA ASN A 35 11.77 -24.33 22.89
C ASN A 35 11.28 -23.82 21.52
N ARG A 36 10.22 -24.43 20.97
CA ARG A 36 9.61 -23.98 19.71
C ARG A 36 8.99 -22.58 19.84
N GLU A 37 8.32 -22.28 20.95
CA GLU A 37 7.78 -20.95 21.21
C GLU A 37 8.89 -19.89 21.21
N GLY A 38 10.03 -20.19 21.83
CA GLY A 38 11.22 -19.33 21.79
C GLY A 38 11.76 -19.13 20.37
N GLU A 39 11.93 -20.22 19.61
CA GLU A 39 12.39 -20.17 18.21
C GLU A 39 11.45 -19.34 17.32
N GLU A 40 10.13 -19.52 17.47
CA GLU A 40 9.12 -18.76 16.74
C GLU A 40 9.12 -17.29 17.11
N LEU A 41 9.27 -16.96 18.41
CA LEU A 41 9.41 -15.57 18.86
C LEU A 41 10.64 -14.92 18.22
N ASP A 42 11.79 -15.57 18.24
CA ASP A 42 13.01 -15.03 17.64
C ASP A 42 12.90 -14.90 16.12
N ARG A 43 12.21 -15.85 15.45
CA ARG A 43 11.89 -15.71 14.03
C ARG A 43 11.04 -14.47 13.75
N VAL A 44 10.01 -14.23 14.56
CA VAL A 44 9.14 -13.04 14.41
C VAL A 44 9.92 -11.76 14.69
N LYS A 45 10.78 -11.73 15.72
CA LYS A 45 11.66 -10.59 15.99
C LYS A 45 12.51 -10.24 14.77
N ASN A 46 13.11 -11.25 14.15
CA ASN A 46 13.90 -11.07 12.93
C ASN A 46 13.06 -10.54 11.75
N LEU A 47 11.84 -11.04 11.56
CA LEU A 47 10.95 -10.57 10.49
C LEU A 47 10.53 -9.11 10.66
N VAL A 48 10.32 -8.65 11.90
CA VAL A 48 10.05 -7.24 12.22
C VAL A 48 11.26 -6.39 11.90
N LEU A 49 12.47 -6.82 12.28
CA LEU A 49 13.71 -6.07 12.00
C LEU A 49 14.02 -5.98 10.50
N ILE A 50 13.71 -7.02 9.73
CA ILE A 50 13.83 -7.01 8.26
C ILE A 50 12.76 -6.12 7.62
N GLY A 51 11.68 -5.79 8.34
CA GLY A 51 10.57 -4.98 7.84
C GLY A 51 9.54 -5.76 7.02
N LYS A 52 9.51 -7.10 7.14
CA LYS A 52 8.46 -7.93 6.52
C LYS A 52 7.15 -7.87 7.30
N ILE A 53 7.23 -7.66 8.61
CA ILE A 53 6.08 -7.46 9.50
C ILE A 53 6.05 -5.98 9.90
N PRO A 54 4.89 -5.31 9.82
CA PRO A 54 4.77 -3.94 10.28
C PRO A 54 4.96 -3.86 11.80
N ILE A 55 5.59 -2.77 12.26
CA ILE A 55 5.92 -2.55 13.67
C ILE A 55 4.70 -2.56 14.61
N HIS A 56 3.50 -2.23 14.11
CA HIS A 56 2.26 -2.34 14.90
C HIS A 56 1.93 -3.78 15.34
N GLN A 57 2.44 -4.77 14.62
CA GLN A 57 2.27 -6.20 14.93
C GLN A 57 3.51 -6.79 15.61
N ALA A 58 4.47 -5.96 16.02
CA ALA A 58 5.67 -6.43 16.68
C ALA A 58 5.33 -7.07 18.05
N PRO A 59 6.02 -8.15 18.44
CA PRO A 59 5.80 -8.80 19.72
C PRO A 59 6.14 -7.84 20.88
N PRO A 60 5.43 -7.93 22.03
CA PRO A 60 5.58 -6.99 23.14
C PRO A 60 6.97 -7.04 23.78
N GLU A 61 7.65 -8.19 23.71
CA GLU A 61 9.03 -8.37 24.18
C GLU A 61 10.03 -7.45 23.47
N MET A 62 9.73 -6.99 22.26
CA MET A 62 10.59 -6.06 21.51
C MET A 62 10.37 -4.59 21.85
N SER A 63 9.45 -4.27 22.77
CA SER A 63 9.04 -2.88 23.02
C SER A 63 10.19 -1.95 23.43
N ASP A 64 11.23 -2.51 24.06
CA ASP A 64 12.45 -1.83 24.52
C ASP A 64 13.58 -1.81 23.47
N HIS A 65 13.39 -2.48 22.33
CA HIS A 65 14.40 -2.51 21.25
C HIS A 65 14.58 -1.11 20.64
N PRO A 66 15.81 -0.65 20.35
CA PRO A 66 16.08 0.70 19.87
C PRO A 66 15.29 1.07 18.61
N VAL A 67 15.12 0.14 17.68
CA VAL A 67 14.32 0.35 16.45
C VAL A 67 12.87 0.73 16.80
N MET A 68 12.27 0.04 17.78
CA MET A 68 10.90 0.29 18.21
C MET A 68 10.78 1.65 18.93
N LEU A 69 11.78 2.00 19.74
CA LEU A 69 11.83 3.29 20.45
C LEU A 69 11.94 4.47 19.48
N ILE A 70 12.83 4.37 18.49
CA ILE A 70 13.02 5.39 17.45
C ILE A 70 11.72 5.59 16.68
N GLU A 71 11.05 4.51 16.31
CA GLU A 71 9.81 4.60 15.56
C GLU A 71 8.67 5.18 16.38
N LYS A 72 8.51 4.78 17.64
CA LYS A 72 7.55 5.40 18.57
C LYS A 72 7.79 6.91 18.66
N TYR A 73 9.04 7.33 18.77
CA TYR A 73 9.41 8.74 18.79
C TYR A 73 9.06 9.45 17.48
N CYS A 74 9.44 8.90 16.33
CA CYS A 74 9.12 9.45 15.00
C CYS A 74 7.60 9.55 14.79
N ASN A 75 6.84 8.53 15.18
CA ASN A 75 5.39 8.51 15.09
C ASN A 75 4.75 9.59 15.97
N ALA A 76 5.27 9.79 17.19
CA ALA A 76 4.81 10.87 18.07
C ALA A 76 5.07 12.26 17.46
N VAL A 77 6.27 12.50 16.92
CA VAL A 77 6.62 13.76 16.24
C VAL A 77 5.73 13.98 15.02
N ASN A 78 5.49 12.94 14.22
CA ASN A 78 4.63 13.01 13.05
C ASN A 78 3.18 13.31 13.43
N ALA A 79 2.66 12.69 14.50
CA ALA A 79 1.32 12.99 15.01
C ALA A 79 1.20 14.44 15.47
N GLN A 80 2.19 14.98 16.19
CA GLN A 80 2.21 16.39 16.60
C GLN A 80 2.29 17.35 15.42
N LYS A 81 3.00 16.99 14.34
CA LYS A 81 3.02 17.79 13.11
C LYS A 81 1.68 17.75 12.40
N LYS A 82 1.10 16.56 12.22
CA LYS A 82 -0.20 16.37 11.58
C LYS A 82 -1.33 17.08 12.31
N SER A 83 -1.34 17.10 13.64
CA SER A 83 -2.37 17.80 14.41
C SER A 83 -2.33 19.32 14.27
N LYS A 84 -1.17 19.90 13.92
CA LYS A 84 -1.00 21.33 13.64
C LYS A 84 -1.43 21.71 12.22
N ILE A 85 -1.50 20.76 11.30
CA ILE A 85 -1.92 21.00 9.92
C ILE A 85 -3.44 21.14 9.91
N LYS A 86 -3.92 22.34 9.58
CA LYS A 86 -5.34 22.56 9.29
C LYS A 86 -5.66 21.96 7.94
N VAL A 87 -6.25 20.76 7.93
CA VAL A 87 -6.80 20.18 6.70
C VAL A 87 -8.04 20.98 6.33
N CYS A 88 -7.92 21.85 5.33
CA CYS A 88 -9.10 22.45 4.71
C CYS A 88 -9.92 21.32 4.09
N LYS A 89 -11.10 21.06 4.65
CA LYS A 89 -12.07 20.17 4.02
C LYS A 89 -12.44 20.81 2.69
N VAL A 90 -12.02 20.19 1.59
CA VAL A 90 -12.51 20.56 0.27
C VAL A 90 -14.02 20.36 0.32
N LYS A 91 -14.78 21.42 0.01
CA LYS A 91 -16.22 21.27 -0.16
C LYS A 91 -16.40 20.40 -1.39
N GLU A 92 -16.95 19.21 -1.20
CA GLU A 92 -17.38 18.38 -2.32
C GLU A 92 -18.28 19.26 -3.21
N PRO A 93 -18.02 19.32 -4.52
CA PRO A 93 -18.90 20.06 -5.42
C PRO A 93 -20.32 19.50 -5.25
N PRO A 94 -21.35 20.37 -5.22
CA PRO A 94 -22.73 19.95 -4.93
C PRO A 94 -23.31 18.97 -5.97
N TYR A 95 -22.61 18.76 -7.08
CA TYR A 95 -22.95 17.79 -8.11
C TYR A 95 -21.67 17.13 -8.64
N PRO A 96 -21.27 15.96 -8.13
CA PRO A 96 -20.17 15.16 -8.68
C PRO A 96 -20.51 14.59 -10.07
N ASP A 97 -21.81 14.44 -10.35
CA ASP A 97 -22.33 13.64 -11.46
C ASP A 97 -22.62 14.46 -12.73
N LEU A 98 -22.27 15.76 -12.77
CA LEU A 98 -22.54 16.60 -13.95
C LEU A 98 -21.74 16.18 -15.19
N ASP A 99 -20.61 15.48 -14.99
CA ASP A 99 -19.79 14.90 -16.06
C ASP A 99 -20.06 13.40 -16.27
N GLU A 100 -20.97 12.81 -15.50
CA GLU A 100 -21.32 11.39 -15.63
C GLU A 100 -22.38 11.26 -16.73
N ALA A 101 -21.90 11.20 -17.98
CA ALA A 101 -22.73 10.77 -19.10
C ALA A 101 -23.47 9.48 -18.68
N PRO A 102 -24.79 9.35 -18.93
CA PRO A 102 -25.55 8.18 -18.50
C PRO A 102 -24.85 6.93 -19.01
N ASN A 103 -24.31 6.12 -18.09
CA ASN A 103 -23.78 4.82 -18.45
C ASN A 103 -24.93 4.06 -19.14
N PRO A 104 -24.78 3.64 -20.41
CA PRO A 104 -25.85 2.92 -21.09
C PRO A 104 -26.17 1.68 -20.25
N ASP A 105 -27.45 1.43 -20.00
CA ASP A 105 -27.98 0.36 -19.15
C ASP A 105 -27.25 -0.98 -19.37
N SER A 106 -26.15 -1.16 -18.64
CA SER A 106 -25.38 -2.39 -18.68
C SER A 106 -26.11 -3.34 -17.75
N LYS A 107 -26.91 -4.23 -18.33
CA LYS A 107 -27.58 -5.34 -17.65
C LYS A 107 -26.59 -6.40 -17.14
N LEU A 108 -25.44 -6.00 -16.63
CA LEU A 108 -24.50 -6.86 -15.94
C LEU A 108 -24.85 -6.83 -14.45
N SER A 109 -25.86 -7.62 -14.09
CA SER A 109 -26.11 -8.00 -12.69
C SER A 109 -24.88 -8.70 -12.14
N MET A 110 -24.40 -8.30 -10.96
CA MET A 110 -23.18 -8.81 -10.34
C MET A 110 -23.32 -10.18 -9.67
N ASP A 111 -24.37 -10.94 -9.99
CA ASP A 111 -24.72 -12.20 -9.30
C ASP A 111 -24.54 -13.47 -10.15
N GLU A 112 -23.93 -13.38 -11.34
CA GLU A 112 -23.53 -14.56 -12.10
C GLU A 112 -22.01 -14.57 -12.29
N ASP A 113 -21.39 -15.69 -11.87
CA ASP A 113 -19.97 -15.97 -11.97
C ASP A 113 -19.42 -15.49 -13.31
N HIS A 114 -18.48 -14.54 -13.27
CA HIS A 114 -17.83 -14.02 -14.46
C HIS A 114 -17.05 -15.13 -15.16
N GLU A 115 -17.65 -15.78 -16.16
CA GLU A 115 -16.89 -16.48 -17.17
C GLU A 115 -16.02 -15.44 -17.88
N LEU A 116 -14.71 -15.50 -17.62
CA LEU A 116 -13.74 -14.65 -18.27
C LEU A 116 -13.91 -14.77 -19.79
N PRO A 117 -14.05 -13.65 -20.53
CA PRO A 117 -14.21 -13.72 -21.98
C PRO A 117 -12.95 -14.37 -22.59
N PRO A 118 -13.11 -15.26 -23.59
CA PRO A 118 -11.97 -15.93 -24.20
C PRO A 118 -10.98 -14.92 -24.78
N THR A 119 -9.69 -15.23 -24.68
CA THR A 119 -8.51 -14.39 -24.93
C THR A 119 -8.39 -13.73 -26.31
N HIS A 120 -9.40 -13.84 -27.18
CA HIS A 120 -9.39 -13.34 -28.55
C HIS A 120 -10.39 -12.21 -28.85
N VAL A 121 -11.11 -11.69 -27.87
CA VAL A 121 -11.96 -10.53 -28.10
C VAL A 121 -11.13 -9.24 -28.00
N LYS A 122 -10.96 -8.53 -29.12
CA LYS A 122 -10.33 -7.18 -29.12
C LYS A 122 -11.20 -6.24 -28.28
N LEU A 123 -10.74 -5.96 -27.06
CA LEU A 123 -11.41 -5.09 -26.09
C LEU A 123 -11.41 -3.61 -26.50
N CYS A 124 -10.51 -3.20 -27.39
CA CYS A 124 -10.37 -1.81 -27.79
C CYS A 124 -10.50 -1.65 -29.31
N THR A 125 -11.45 -0.84 -29.74
CA THR A 125 -11.45 -0.25 -31.08
C THR A 125 -10.37 0.82 -31.15
N ALA A 126 -9.54 0.79 -32.18
CA ALA A 126 -8.51 1.81 -32.39
C ALA A 126 -9.14 3.21 -32.49
N TYR A 127 -8.51 4.19 -31.84
CA TYR A 127 -8.93 5.60 -31.82
C TYR A 127 -9.07 6.22 -33.22
N GLU A 128 -8.37 5.65 -34.20
CA GLU A 128 -8.41 6.01 -35.62
C GLU A 128 -9.81 5.90 -36.24
N LYS A 129 -10.73 5.13 -35.64
CA LYS A 129 -12.14 5.07 -36.08
C LYS A 129 -12.96 6.29 -35.65
N PHE A 130 -12.50 7.03 -34.64
CA PHE A 130 -13.15 8.23 -34.11
C PHE A 130 -12.52 9.52 -34.64
N LEU A 131 -11.31 9.41 -35.21
CA LEU A 131 -10.74 10.46 -36.04
C LEU A 131 -11.39 10.35 -37.42
N GLY A 132 -12.46 11.12 -37.64
CA GLY A 132 -13.06 11.24 -38.96
C GLY A 132 -11.98 11.53 -40.00
N SER A 133 -12.07 10.88 -41.16
CA SER A 133 -11.22 11.15 -42.31
C SER A 133 -11.22 12.65 -42.59
N MET A 134 -10.04 13.25 -42.60
CA MET A 134 -9.77 14.68 -42.74
C MET A 134 -10.04 15.21 -44.17
N GLU A 135 -11.01 14.64 -44.88
CA GLU A 135 -11.32 14.98 -46.26
C GLU A 135 -12.73 15.52 -46.48
N ASP A 136 -13.62 15.49 -45.48
CA ASP A 136 -14.98 16.04 -45.64
C ASP A 136 -15.36 16.95 -44.46
N SER A 137 -14.94 18.22 -44.51
CA SER A 137 -15.54 19.33 -43.76
C SER A 137 -15.03 20.66 -44.33
N GLU A 138 -15.66 21.11 -45.41
CA GLU A 138 -15.65 22.53 -45.78
C GLU A 138 -16.48 23.29 -44.72
N GLU A 139 -15.87 23.79 -43.64
CA GLU A 139 -16.41 24.93 -42.89
C GLU A 139 -15.29 25.84 -42.32
N PRO A 140 -15.52 27.17 -42.32
CA PRO A 140 -14.54 28.21 -41.97
C PRO A 140 -14.41 28.37 -40.44
N GLU A 141 -13.45 29.18 -39.99
CA GLU A 141 -13.23 29.62 -38.58
C GLU A 141 -12.23 28.82 -37.75
N GLN A 142 -11.01 28.63 -38.27
CA GLN A 142 -9.83 28.33 -37.43
C GLN A 142 -9.04 29.57 -37.00
N GLU A 143 -9.47 30.77 -37.40
CA GLU A 143 -8.77 32.02 -37.08
C GLU A 143 -9.09 32.57 -35.67
N GLU A 144 -10.18 32.14 -35.04
CA GLU A 144 -10.62 32.72 -33.75
C GLU A 144 -9.78 32.25 -32.54
N TYR A 145 -8.94 31.22 -32.72
CA TYR A 145 -8.11 30.65 -31.64
C TYR A 145 -6.61 30.95 -31.77
N ILE A 146 -6.21 31.80 -32.73
CA ILE A 146 -4.81 32.18 -32.91
C ILE A 146 -4.55 33.48 -32.14
N ILE A 147 -3.85 33.37 -31.01
CA ILE A 147 -3.45 34.53 -30.20
C ILE A 147 -2.33 35.28 -30.93
N ASP A 148 -2.55 36.54 -31.24
CA ASP A 148 -1.54 37.41 -31.84
C ASP A 148 -0.37 37.68 -30.89
N LYS A 149 0.82 37.91 -31.44
CA LYS A 149 2.05 38.15 -30.64
C LYS A 149 1.89 39.29 -29.63
N GLU A 150 1.16 40.33 -30.00
CA GLU A 150 0.90 41.49 -29.14
C GLU A 150 -0.02 41.15 -27.96
N GLN A 151 -1.00 40.26 -28.16
CA GLN A 151 -1.88 39.76 -27.10
C GLN A 151 -1.11 38.85 -26.14
N LEU A 152 -0.17 38.06 -26.68
CA LEU A 152 0.74 37.21 -25.92
C LEU A 152 1.64 38.01 -24.97
N ASP A 153 2.14 39.16 -25.42
CA ASP A 153 2.99 40.07 -24.62
C ASP A 153 2.21 40.76 -23.48
N VAL A 154 0.89 40.89 -23.60
CA VAL A 154 0.03 41.41 -22.51
C VAL A 154 -0.27 40.33 -21.48
N ILE A 155 -0.44 39.08 -21.91
CA ILE A 155 -0.74 37.95 -21.04
C ILE A 155 0.50 37.48 -20.27
N ARG A 156 1.69 37.56 -20.89
CA ARG A 156 2.96 37.22 -20.23
C ARG A 156 3.56 38.44 -19.54
N TYR A 157 3.56 38.41 -18.21
CA TYR A 157 4.40 39.33 -17.44
C TYR A 157 5.87 38.90 -17.53
N GLU A 158 6.72 39.78 -18.07
CA GLU A 158 8.18 39.64 -18.05
C GLU A 158 8.81 40.77 -17.24
N ASP A 159 9.84 40.44 -16.45
CA ASP A 159 10.60 41.44 -15.70
C ASP A 159 11.30 42.44 -16.64
N PRO A 160 11.29 43.75 -16.34
CA PRO A 160 11.80 44.79 -17.24
C PRO A 160 13.31 44.66 -17.56
N LEU A 161 14.08 44.02 -16.66
CA LEU A 161 15.50 43.71 -16.85
C LEU A 161 15.72 42.63 -17.93
N LEU A 162 14.82 41.64 -18.03
CA LEU A 162 14.92 40.58 -19.03
C LEU A 162 14.60 41.11 -20.43
N LYS A 163 13.66 42.06 -20.53
CA LYS A 163 13.32 42.74 -21.78
C LYS A 163 14.52 43.52 -22.34
N GLN A 164 15.23 44.25 -21.48
CA GLN A 164 16.44 44.99 -21.85
C GLN A 164 17.58 44.07 -22.31
N LEU A 165 17.76 42.92 -21.66
CA LEU A 165 18.79 41.96 -22.06
C LEU A 165 18.54 41.37 -23.45
N ARG A 166 17.28 41.01 -23.78
CA ARG A 166 16.93 40.53 -25.12
C ARG A 166 17.20 41.57 -26.20
N ASP A 167 16.86 42.84 -25.95
CA ASP A 167 17.10 43.92 -26.93
C ASP A 167 18.60 44.19 -27.15
N CYS A 168 19.44 43.90 -26.17
CA CYS A 168 20.90 44.03 -26.27
C CYS A 168 21.55 42.90 -27.09
N GLU A 169 21.04 41.66 -27.01
CA GLU A 169 21.58 40.53 -27.78
C GLU A 169 21.36 40.69 -29.29
N VAL A 170 20.29 41.38 -29.71
CA VAL A 170 19.95 41.61 -31.12
C VAL A 170 20.82 42.72 -31.76
N ARG A 171 21.51 43.55 -30.98
CA ARG A 171 22.32 44.69 -31.48
C ARG A 171 23.81 44.40 -31.69
N LEU A 172 24.23 43.13 -31.62
CA LEU A 172 25.58 42.73 -31.96
C LEU A 172 25.65 42.27 -33.43
N GLU A 173 25.57 43.25 -34.34
CA GLU A 173 26.11 43.18 -35.71
C GLU A 173 27.05 44.37 -35.94
#